data_AF-A0A1H0EPG5-F1
#
_entry.id   AF-A0A1H0EPG5-F1
#
_cell.length_a   1.000
_cell.length_b   1.000
_cell.length_c   1.000
_cell.angle_alpha   90.00
_cell.angle_beta   90.00
_cell.angle_gamma   90.00
#
_symmetry.space_group_name_H-M   'P 1'
#
loop_
_entity.id
_entity.type
_entity.pdbx_description
1 polymer ?
#
loop_
_entity_poly.entity_id
_entity_poly.type
_entity_poly.pdbx_seq_one_letter_code
_entity_poly.pdbx_strand_id
1 'polypeptide(L)'
;MYTGKIRQILLLTDGCSNQGEDPIAMAALAKEQGISVNVIGVMEQDVIDEKGLTEIEGIAMSGGGVSQIVYAQQLSQTVQMVTRKAMTQTIQGVVNRELQQILGRSQTIEDLPPEKRGEVMEVVDELGETVELEVLILVDTSASMKHKLPTVKEALLDLSLSLNARTGDNQFAVFVFPGKKNDVEKILDWTPKLQTLTSIFSQLTTGGITPTGPAIRTALSSFSSKRSLRSLLNSDDESFLEESM
;
A
#
# COMPACT_ATOMS: atom_id res chain seq x y z
N MET A 1 -14.45 5.11 -19.41
CA MET A 1 -13.18 5.79 -19.09
C MET A 1 -12.30 4.79 -18.36
N TYR A 2 -11.08 4.52 -18.81
CA TYR A 2 -10.12 3.76 -18.00
C TYR A 2 -9.68 4.67 -16.85
N THR A 3 -10.29 4.51 -15.68
CA THR A 3 -9.79 5.11 -14.45
C THR A 3 -8.46 4.45 -14.12
N GLY A 4 -7.43 5.26 -13.86
CA GLY A 4 -6.12 4.75 -13.47
C GLY A 4 -6.23 3.85 -12.23
N LYS A 5 -5.27 2.94 -12.05
CA LYS A 5 -5.20 2.06 -10.89
C LYS A 5 -4.16 2.55 -9.90
N ILE A 6 -4.53 2.67 -8.63
CA ILE A 6 -3.62 3.00 -7.54
C ILE A 6 -3.13 1.72 -6.87
N ARG A 7 -1.83 1.66 -6.61
CA ARG A 7 -1.18 0.53 -5.94
C ARG A 7 -0.46 1.02 -4.69
N GLN A 8 -0.71 0.34 -3.59
CA GLN A 8 -0.12 0.68 -2.31
C GLN A 8 0.36 -0.56 -1.57
N ILE A 9 1.50 -0.42 -0.90
CA ILE A 9 1.93 -1.33 0.16
C ILE A 9 1.60 -0.66 1.48
N LEU A 10 0.92 -1.37 2.38
CA LEU A 10 0.71 -0.94 3.75
C LEU A 10 1.55 -1.82 4.68
N LEU A 11 2.63 -1.27 5.21
CA LEU A 11 3.52 -1.95 6.14
C LEU A 11 3.08 -1.66 7.58
N LEU A 12 2.72 -2.70 8.33
CA LEU A 12 2.44 -2.63 9.76
C LEU A 12 3.59 -3.29 10.50
N THR A 13 4.34 -2.52 11.29
CA THR A 13 5.52 -3.00 12.04
C THR A 13 5.64 -2.24 13.35
N ASP A 14 6.39 -2.78 14.29
CA ASP A 14 6.81 -2.06 15.49
C ASP A 14 8.30 -1.67 15.49
N GLY A 15 9.00 -1.92 14.38
CA GLY A 15 10.29 -1.32 14.04
C GLY A 15 11.48 -2.28 13.93
N CYS A 16 12.61 -1.71 13.49
CA CYS A 16 13.95 -2.28 13.37
C CYS A 16 14.06 -3.56 12.53
N SER A 17 14.10 -3.40 11.21
CA SER A 17 14.62 -4.43 10.33
C SER A 17 16.02 -4.86 10.80
N ASN A 18 16.22 -6.16 10.88
CA ASN A 18 17.46 -6.73 11.44
C ASN A 18 18.05 -7.85 10.57
N GLN A 19 17.44 -8.10 9.41
CA GLN A 19 17.82 -9.18 8.50
C GLN A 19 17.45 -8.84 7.06
N GLY A 20 18.35 -9.14 6.12
CA GLY A 20 18.10 -9.05 4.68
C GLY A 20 18.49 -7.71 4.06
N GLU A 21 17.82 -7.37 2.96
CA GLU A 21 18.02 -6.14 2.19
C GLU A 21 17.58 -4.89 2.96
N ASP A 22 18.11 -3.73 2.56
CA ASP A 22 17.69 -2.42 3.08
C ASP A 22 16.22 -2.12 2.69
N PRO A 23 15.30 -1.97 3.66
CA PRO A 23 13.91 -1.68 3.38
C PRO A 23 13.68 -0.30 2.73
N ILE A 24 14.57 0.67 2.98
CA ILE A 24 14.46 2.02 2.38
C ILE A 24 14.73 1.94 0.87
N ALA A 25 15.77 1.20 0.48
CA ALA A 25 16.08 0.95 -0.93
C ALA A 25 14.95 0.20 -1.65
N MET A 26 14.34 -0.80 -0.99
CA MET A 26 13.20 -1.52 -1.57
C MET A 26 11.94 -0.65 -1.70
N ALA A 27 11.72 0.28 -0.77
CA ALA A 27 10.64 1.25 -0.87
C ALA A 27 10.86 2.25 -2.01
N ALA A 28 12.10 2.72 -2.23
CA ALA A 28 12.43 3.55 -3.39
C ALA A 28 12.13 2.83 -4.71
N LEU A 29 12.50 1.55 -4.81
CA LEU A 29 12.17 0.71 -5.97
C LEU A 29 10.65 0.56 -6.17
N ALA A 30 9.88 0.44 -5.08
CA ALA A 30 8.42 0.40 -5.15
C ALA A 30 7.86 1.67 -5.81
N LYS A 31 8.35 2.84 -5.38
CA LYS A 31 7.93 4.13 -5.91
C LYS A 31 8.25 4.27 -7.39
N GLU A 32 9.43 3.82 -7.83
CA GLU A 32 9.79 3.80 -9.26
C GLU A 32 8.82 2.95 -10.10
N GLN A 33 8.25 1.90 -9.51
CA GLN A 33 7.24 1.04 -10.15
C GLN A 33 5.81 1.60 -10.04
N GLY A 34 5.63 2.79 -9.49
CA GLY A 34 4.32 3.42 -9.29
C GLY A 34 3.51 2.82 -8.14
N ILE A 35 4.19 2.24 -7.14
CA ILE A 35 3.59 1.65 -5.94
C ILE A 35 4.02 2.49 -4.74
N SER A 36 3.07 3.10 -4.03
CA SER A 36 3.40 3.84 -2.82
C SER A 36 3.58 2.90 -1.62
N VAL A 37 4.51 3.23 -0.72
CA VAL A 37 4.73 2.46 0.52
C VAL A 37 4.36 3.29 1.72
N ASN A 38 3.30 2.87 2.41
CA ASN A 38 2.82 3.47 3.65
C ASN A 38 3.29 2.63 4.82
N VAL A 39 3.66 3.27 5.93
CA VAL A 39 4.19 2.57 7.11
C VAL A 39 3.44 3.01 8.35
N ILE A 40 2.95 2.06 9.13
CA ILE A 40 2.33 2.32 10.43
C ILE A 40 3.13 1.59 11.50
N GLY A 41 3.73 2.40 12.37
CA GLY A 41 4.40 1.97 13.59
C GLY A 41 3.38 1.67 14.68
N VAL A 42 3.32 0.43 15.18
CA VAL A 42 2.35 0.02 16.21
C VAL A 42 3.00 -0.05 17.59
N MET A 43 2.56 0.84 18.49
CA MET A 43 2.99 0.91 19.89
C MET A 43 1.98 0.27 20.83
N GLU A 44 2.44 -0.26 21.95
CA GLU A 44 1.57 -0.79 23.00
C GLU A 44 1.78 -0.03 24.32
N GLN A 45 3.00 -0.03 24.87
CA GLN A 45 3.35 0.72 26.10
C GLN A 45 4.81 1.24 26.15
N ASP A 46 5.69 0.81 25.23
CA ASP A 46 7.09 1.23 25.18
C ASP A 46 7.34 2.32 24.13
N VAL A 47 8.47 3.04 24.28
CA VAL A 47 8.96 4.01 23.30
C VAL A 47 9.56 3.25 22.10
N ILE A 48 9.16 3.59 20.88
CA ILE A 48 9.89 3.13 19.68
C ILE A 48 11.28 3.75 19.73
N ASP A 49 12.32 2.92 19.66
CA ASP A 49 13.70 3.41 19.61
C ASP A 49 13.89 4.38 18.43
N GLU A 50 14.78 5.38 18.57
CA GLU A 50 15.02 6.40 17.54
C GLU A 50 15.38 5.78 16.18
N LYS A 51 16.03 4.61 16.21
CA LYS A 51 16.33 3.81 15.01
C LYS A 51 15.08 3.29 14.31
N GLY A 52 14.10 2.79 15.06
CA GLY A 52 12.83 2.32 14.51
C GLY A 52 12.01 3.46 13.91
N LEU A 53 12.02 4.63 14.56
CA LEU A 53 11.38 5.85 14.03
C LEU A 53 11.99 6.26 12.68
N THR A 54 13.32 6.36 12.64
CA THR A 54 14.07 6.77 11.44
C THR A 54 13.83 5.81 10.28
N GLU A 55 13.78 4.50 10.55
CA GLU A 55 13.50 3.48 9.54
C GLU A 55 12.06 3.61 9.01
N ILE A 56 11.07 3.74 9.89
CA ILE A 56 9.65 3.89 9.51
C ILE A 56 9.44 5.11 8.61
N GLU A 57 10.01 6.26 8.99
CA GLU A 57 9.94 7.50 8.21
C GLU A 57 10.72 7.37 6.90
N GLY A 58 11.92 6.79 6.93
CA GLY A 58 12.77 6.59 5.76
C GLY A 58 12.13 5.72 4.69
N ILE A 59 11.46 4.63 5.10
CA ILE A 59 10.72 3.73 4.20
C ILE A 59 9.57 4.49 3.54
N ALA A 60 8.71 5.15 4.33
CA ALA A 60 7.54 5.84 3.79
C ALA A 60 7.94 6.99 2.85
N MET A 61 8.92 7.80 3.25
CA MET A 61 9.41 8.92 2.45
C MET A 61 10.00 8.44 1.10
N SER A 62 10.84 7.40 1.14
CA SER A 62 11.45 6.82 -0.07
C SER A 62 10.42 6.13 -0.95
N GLY A 63 9.41 5.50 -0.34
CA GLY A 63 8.26 4.90 -1.01
C GLY A 63 7.21 5.88 -1.49
N GLY A 64 7.35 7.19 -1.21
CA GLY A 64 6.36 8.20 -1.61
C GLY A 64 5.00 8.03 -0.95
N GLY A 65 4.96 7.41 0.23
CA GLY A 65 3.75 7.22 1.02
C GLY A 65 3.78 8.00 2.33
N VAL A 66 2.96 7.56 3.29
CA VAL A 66 2.79 8.20 4.60
C VAL A 66 3.27 7.27 5.70
N SER A 67 4.04 7.82 6.65
CA SER A 67 4.34 7.17 7.92
C SER A 67 3.45 7.72 9.05
N GLN A 68 3.03 6.86 9.97
CA GLN A 68 2.38 7.27 11.21
C GLN A 68 2.73 6.29 12.33
N ILE A 69 2.96 6.81 13.54
CA ILE A 69 3.17 5.99 14.73
C ILE A 69 1.97 6.14 15.63
N VAL A 70 1.40 5.01 16.06
CA VAL A 70 0.16 4.99 16.84
C VAL A 70 0.16 3.89 17.86
N TYR A 71 -0.58 4.15 18.95
CA TYR A 71 -0.94 3.11 19.88
C TYR A 71 -1.94 2.13 19.25
N ALA A 72 -1.85 0.86 19.63
CA ALA A 72 -2.70 -0.20 19.09
C ALA A 72 -4.19 0.18 19.14
N GLN A 73 -4.65 0.84 20.20
CA GLN A 73 -6.05 1.26 20.38
C GLN A 73 -6.55 2.22 19.28
N GLN A 74 -5.65 2.97 18.63
CA GLN A 74 -5.96 3.92 17.55
C GLN A 74 -5.65 3.38 16.15
N LEU A 75 -5.24 2.10 16.05
CA LEU A 75 -4.74 1.52 14.81
C LEU A 75 -5.78 1.51 13.70
N SER A 76 -7.03 1.14 13.98
CA SER A 76 -8.10 1.05 12.97
C SER A 76 -8.33 2.38 12.24
N GLN A 77 -8.51 3.46 12.99
CA GLN A 77 -8.70 4.81 12.42
C GLN A 77 -7.47 5.25 11.61
N THR A 78 -6.29 4.91 12.10
CA THR A 78 -5.02 5.31 11.48
C THR A 78 -4.78 4.59 10.17
N VAL A 79 -5.03 3.28 10.13
CA VAL A 79 -4.91 2.47 8.92
C VAL A 79 -5.79 3.03 7.80
N GLN A 80 -7.03 3.39 8.13
CA GLN A 80 -7.95 4.01 7.16
C GLN A 80 -7.46 5.38 6.70
N MET A 81 -7.06 6.24 7.65
CA MET A 81 -6.57 7.58 7.37
C MET A 81 -5.32 7.57 6.49
N VAL A 82 -4.32 6.75 6.83
CA VAL A 82 -3.05 6.63 6.10
C VAL A 82 -3.30 6.14 4.68
N THR A 83 -4.14 5.12 4.50
CA THR A 83 -4.46 4.57 3.18
C THR A 83 -5.14 5.62 2.28
N ARG A 84 -6.17 6.30 2.81
CA ARG A 84 -6.88 7.36 2.08
C ARG A 84 -5.98 8.55 1.77
N LYS A 85 -5.18 9.00 2.74
CA LYS A 85 -4.24 10.13 2.58
C LYS A 85 -3.20 9.82 1.50
N ALA A 86 -2.60 8.64 1.53
CA ALA A 86 -1.64 8.21 0.52
C ALA A 86 -2.27 8.11 -0.88
N MET A 87 -3.52 7.68 -0.95
CA MET A 87 -4.29 7.63 -2.19
C MET A 87 -4.49 9.04 -2.76
N THR A 88 -4.99 9.98 -1.94
CA THR A 88 -5.16 11.38 -2.34
C THR A 88 -3.83 12.01 -2.78
N GLN A 89 -2.74 11.78 -2.04
CA GLN A 89 -1.40 12.27 -2.42
C GLN A 89 -0.92 11.70 -3.76
N THR A 90 -1.18 10.42 -4.02
CA THR A 90 -0.84 9.78 -5.30
C THR A 90 -1.63 10.42 -6.45
N ILE A 91 -2.93 10.65 -6.27
CA ILE A 91 -3.79 11.28 -7.29
C ILE A 91 -3.35 12.72 -7.52
N GLN A 92 -3.15 13.51 -6.46
CA GLN A 92 -2.64 14.88 -6.56
C GLN A 92 -1.31 14.93 -7.31
N GLY A 93 -0.40 13.99 -7.05
CA GLY A 93 0.87 13.89 -7.77
C GLY A 93 0.69 13.67 -9.27
N VAL A 94 -0.23 12.79 -9.66
CA VAL A 94 -0.56 12.55 -11.08
C VAL A 94 -1.22 13.79 -11.71
N VAL A 95 -2.24 14.34 -11.06
CA VAL A 95 -2.97 15.52 -11.56
C VAL A 95 -2.03 16.72 -11.70
N ASN A 96 -1.15 16.96 -10.73
CA ASN A 96 -0.17 18.04 -10.79
C ASN A 96 0.81 17.85 -11.96
N ARG A 97 1.23 16.61 -12.25
CA ARG A 97 2.09 16.29 -13.40
C ARG A 97 1.37 16.54 -14.73
N GLU A 98 0.09 16.23 -14.83
CA GLU A 98 -0.72 16.52 -16.03
C GLU A 98 -0.92 18.03 -16.21
N LEU A 99 -1.20 18.75 -15.13
CA LEU A 99 -1.30 20.21 -15.16
C LEU A 99 0.01 20.87 -15.61
N GLN A 100 1.16 20.41 -15.12
CA GLN A 100 2.48 20.91 -15.55
C GLN A 100 2.77 20.67 -17.04
N GLN A 101 2.24 19.60 -17.63
CA GLN A 101 2.37 19.35 -19.07
C GLN A 101 1.55 20.35 -19.89
N ILE A 102 0.40 20.80 -19.38
CA ILE A 102 -0.51 21.73 -20.06
C ILE A 102 -0.08 23.20 -19.83
N LEU A 103 0.21 23.56 -18.58
CA LEU A 103 0.45 24.95 -18.15
C LEU A 103 1.94 25.34 -18.11
N GLY A 104 2.84 24.37 -18.27
CA GLY A 104 4.28 24.56 -18.18
C GLY A 104 4.85 24.15 -16.82
N ARG A 105 6.12 23.73 -16.82
CA ARG A 105 6.80 23.07 -15.68
C ARG A 105 6.92 23.90 -14.40
N SER A 106 6.60 25.19 -14.43
CA SER A 106 6.74 26.10 -13.30
C SER A 106 5.45 26.33 -12.51
N GLN A 107 4.31 25.80 -12.95
CA GLN A 107 3.05 25.96 -12.23
C GLN A 107 2.66 24.65 -11.55
N THR A 108 2.32 24.75 -10.27
CA THR A 108 1.75 23.67 -9.47
C THR A 108 0.29 23.99 -9.14
N ILE A 109 -0.44 23.01 -8.60
CA ILE A 109 -1.81 23.22 -8.08
C ILE A 109 -1.86 24.35 -7.04
N GLU A 110 -0.78 24.53 -6.26
CA GLU A 110 -0.67 25.58 -5.24
C GLU A 110 -0.53 26.99 -5.84
N ASP A 111 -0.11 27.09 -7.10
CA ASP A 111 0.02 28.35 -7.84
C ASP A 111 -1.29 28.76 -8.53
N LEU A 112 -2.27 27.84 -8.62
CA LEU A 112 -3.56 28.12 -9.23
C LEU A 112 -4.38 29.11 -8.37
N PRO A 113 -5.18 29.99 -8.98
CA PRO A 113 -6.17 30.79 -8.27
C PRO A 113 -7.10 29.92 -7.41
N PRO A 114 -7.62 30.41 -6.27
CA PRO A 114 -8.45 29.62 -5.35
C PRO A 114 -9.61 28.89 -6.01
N GLU A 115 -10.30 29.54 -6.95
CA GLU A 115 -11.42 28.96 -7.71
C GLU A 115 -10.99 27.74 -8.52
N LYS A 116 -9.90 27.85 -9.29
CA LYS A 116 -9.35 26.76 -10.10
C LYS A 116 -8.73 25.66 -9.26
N ARG A 117 -8.11 26.01 -8.14
CA ARG A 117 -7.63 25.01 -7.18
C ARG A 117 -8.80 24.20 -6.61
N GLY A 118 -9.93 24.84 -6.32
CA GLY A 118 -11.16 24.18 -5.89
C GLY A 118 -11.65 23.16 -6.91
N GLU A 119 -11.75 23.55 -8.18
CA GLU A 119 -12.12 22.63 -9.28
C GLU A 119 -11.18 21.41 -9.36
N VAL A 120 -9.88 21.62 -9.22
CA VAL A 120 -8.90 20.53 -9.24
C VAL A 120 -9.04 19.60 -8.04
N MET A 121 -9.32 20.14 -6.84
CA MET A 121 -9.55 19.31 -5.64
C MET A 121 -10.81 18.47 -5.77
N GLU A 122 -11.88 18.99 -6.37
CA GLU A 122 -13.09 18.21 -6.63
C GLU A 122 -12.81 17.01 -7.54
N VAL A 123 -12.01 17.20 -8.59
CA VAL A 123 -11.57 16.09 -9.46
C VAL A 123 -10.71 15.08 -8.70
N VAL A 124 -9.80 15.54 -7.85
CA VAL A 124 -8.97 14.66 -7.01
C VAL A 124 -9.84 13.81 -6.07
N ASP A 125 -10.85 14.41 -5.45
CA ASP A 125 -11.76 13.73 -4.53
C ASP A 125 -12.65 12.71 -5.27
N GLU A 126 -13.18 13.07 -6.45
CA GLU A 126 -13.94 12.16 -7.31
C GLU A 126 -13.10 10.96 -7.76
N LEU A 127 -11.86 11.22 -8.21
CA LEU A 127 -10.90 10.16 -8.53
C LEU A 127 -10.61 9.31 -7.30
N GLY A 128 -10.49 9.93 -6.12
CA GLY A 128 -10.32 9.24 -4.84
C GLY A 128 -11.40 8.21 -4.56
N GLU A 129 -12.65 8.46 -4.95
CA GLU A 129 -13.77 7.55 -4.72
C GLU A 129 -13.99 6.52 -5.84
N THR A 130 -13.51 6.79 -7.06
CA THR A 130 -13.84 5.98 -8.27
C THR A 130 -12.70 5.12 -8.82
N VAL A 131 -11.44 5.44 -8.53
CA VAL A 131 -10.28 4.68 -9.06
C VAL A 131 -10.15 3.29 -8.45
N GLU A 132 -9.68 2.33 -9.25
CA GLU A 132 -9.33 0.99 -8.76
C GLU A 132 -8.16 1.09 -7.76
N LEU A 133 -8.26 0.37 -6.65
CA LEU A 133 -7.24 0.35 -5.59
C LEU A 133 -6.74 -1.08 -5.33
N GLU A 134 -5.44 -1.29 -5.42
CA GLU A 134 -4.76 -2.51 -4.99
C GLU A 134 -3.91 -2.21 -3.75
N VAL A 135 -4.26 -2.80 -2.60
CA VAL A 135 -3.50 -2.67 -1.35
C VAL A 135 -2.90 -4.01 -0.97
N LEU A 136 -1.57 -4.08 -0.90
CA LEU A 136 -0.86 -5.22 -0.32
C LEU A 136 -0.44 -4.87 1.10
N ILE A 137 -0.98 -5.58 2.06
CA ILE A 137 -0.71 -5.38 3.49
C ILE A 137 0.42 -6.31 3.90
N LEU A 138 1.50 -5.74 4.40
CA LEU A 138 2.61 -6.45 5.04
C LEU A 138 2.44 -6.33 6.55
N VAL A 139 2.27 -7.45 7.23
CA VAL A 139 2.14 -7.48 8.69
C VAL A 139 3.35 -8.12 9.31
N ASP A 140 4.01 -7.36 10.18
CA ASP A 140 5.08 -7.86 11.04
C ASP A 140 4.51 -8.83 12.08
N THR A 141 5.08 -10.02 12.13
CA THR A 141 4.79 -11.08 13.09
C THR A 141 6.02 -11.41 13.94
N SER A 142 6.90 -10.44 14.17
CA SER A 142 7.98 -10.54 15.15
C SER A 142 7.43 -10.80 16.56
N ALA A 143 8.31 -11.21 17.48
CA ALA A 143 7.92 -11.55 18.85
C ALA A 143 7.21 -10.41 19.58
N SER A 144 7.62 -9.15 19.32
CA SER A 144 7.03 -7.95 19.90
C SER A 144 5.64 -7.61 19.35
N MET A 145 5.28 -8.14 18.19
CA MET A 145 3.94 -7.95 17.58
C MET A 145 2.87 -8.88 18.16
N LYS A 146 3.25 -9.92 18.92
CA LYS A 146 2.33 -10.97 19.39
C LYS A 146 1.05 -10.44 20.05
N HIS A 147 1.17 -9.42 20.90
CA HIS A 147 0.06 -8.83 21.64
C HIS A 147 -0.73 -7.80 20.82
N LYS A 148 -0.13 -7.27 19.75
CA LYS A 148 -0.69 -6.27 18.83
C LYS A 148 -1.49 -6.88 17.68
N LEU A 149 -1.20 -8.14 17.30
CA LEU A 149 -1.83 -8.84 16.19
C LEU A 149 -3.37 -8.90 16.23
N PRO A 150 -4.03 -9.13 17.39
CA PRO A 150 -5.49 -9.08 17.45
C PRO A 150 -6.03 -7.71 17.01
N THR A 151 -5.39 -6.63 17.44
CA THR A 151 -5.79 -5.26 17.09
C THR A 151 -5.49 -4.94 15.63
N VAL A 152 -4.38 -5.45 15.09
CA VAL A 152 -4.08 -5.37 13.65
C VAL A 152 -5.18 -6.05 12.84
N LYS A 153 -5.60 -7.25 13.24
CA LYS A 153 -6.67 -7.98 12.56
C LYS A 153 -7.96 -7.16 12.50
N GLU A 154 -8.42 -6.61 13.62
CA GLU A 154 -9.63 -5.78 13.66
C GLU A 154 -9.48 -4.51 12.79
N ALA A 155 -8.33 -3.84 12.86
CA ALA A 155 -8.03 -2.68 12.03
C ALA A 155 -8.08 -2.98 10.52
N LEU A 156 -7.63 -4.16 10.10
CA LEU A 156 -7.69 -4.59 8.71
C LEU A 156 -9.13 -4.91 8.27
N LEU A 157 -9.94 -5.53 9.14
CA LEU A 157 -11.37 -5.75 8.84
C LEU A 157 -12.11 -4.42 8.65
N ASP A 158 -11.87 -3.46 9.54
CA ASP A 158 -12.44 -2.11 9.44
C ASP A 158 -11.97 -1.38 8.19
N LEU A 159 -10.68 -1.50 7.82
CA LEU A 159 -10.15 -0.96 6.57
C LEU A 159 -10.91 -1.51 5.36
N SER A 160 -11.15 -2.82 5.32
CA SER A 160 -11.89 -3.45 4.22
C SER A 160 -13.31 -2.90 4.12
N LEU A 161 -13.99 -2.70 5.24
CA LEU A 161 -15.33 -2.11 5.25
C LEU A 161 -15.30 -0.67 4.74
N SER A 162 -14.33 0.13 5.20
CA SER A 162 -14.15 1.54 4.82
C SER A 162 -13.83 1.71 3.33
N LEU A 163 -13.00 0.83 2.76
CA LEU A 163 -12.64 0.89 1.35
C LEU A 163 -13.74 0.33 0.44
N ASN A 164 -14.44 -0.71 0.87
CA ASN A 164 -15.59 -1.25 0.12
C ASN A 164 -16.79 -0.29 0.07
N ALA A 165 -16.79 0.78 0.87
CA ALA A 165 -17.78 1.86 0.74
C ALA A 165 -17.48 2.82 -0.43
N ARG A 166 -16.26 2.80 -0.99
CA ARG A 166 -15.91 3.54 -2.20
C ARG A 166 -16.61 2.93 -3.42
N THR A 167 -16.80 3.72 -4.47
CA THR A 167 -17.39 3.25 -5.73
C THR A 167 -16.39 2.44 -6.56
N GLY A 168 -15.10 2.80 -6.50
CA GLY A 168 -14.03 2.08 -7.19
C GLY A 168 -13.73 0.71 -6.59
N ASP A 169 -13.37 -0.24 -7.45
CA ASP A 169 -13.03 -1.60 -7.02
C ASP A 169 -11.78 -1.63 -6.14
N ASN A 170 -11.82 -2.46 -5.09
CA ASN A 170 -10.70 -2.68 -4.19
C ASN A 170 -10.22 -4.13 -4.27
N GLN A 171 -8.91 -4.32 -4.23
CA GLN A 171 -8.26 -5.62 -4.16
C GLN A 171 -7.22 -5.59 -3.06
N PHE A 172 -7.19 -6.66 -2.29
CA PHE A 172 -6.34 -6.79 -1.13
C PHE A 172 -5.52 -8.06 -1.18
N ALA A 173 -4.27 -7.98 -0.77
CA ALA A 173 -3.45 -9.13 -0.44
C ALA A 173 -2.84 -8.91 0.95
N VAL A 174 -2.65 -9.98 1.73
CA VAL A 174 -2.04 -9.88 3.06
C VAL A 174 -0.91 -10.87 3.17
N PHE A 175 0.30 -10.37 3.36
CA PHE A 175 1.47 -11.19 3.63
C PHE A 175 1.97 -10.89 5.05
N VAL A 176 2.60 -11.88 5.66
CA VAL A 176 3.23 -11.75 6.98
C VAL A 176 4.73 -12.00 6.87
N PHE A 177 5.48 -11.36 7.75
CA PHE A 177 6.92 -11.57 7.87
C PHE A 177 7.31 -11.49 9.35
N PRO A 178 8.16 -12.40 9.87
CA PRO A 178 8.76 -13.52 9.15
C PRO A 178 7.75 -14.64 8.86
N GLY A 179 7.91 -15.34 7.74
CA GLY A 179 7.12 -16.53 7.42
C GLY A 179 7.62 -17.79 8.12
N LYS A 180 6.82 -18.86 8.12
CA LYS A 180 7.20 -20.14 8.78
C LYS A 180 8.42 -20.84 8.19
N LYS A 181 8.63 -20.70 6.87
CA LYS A 181 9.70 -21.40 6.12
C LYS A 181 10.57 -20.47 5.28
N ASN A 182 10.10 -19.26 5.02
CA ASN A 182 10.75 -18.24 4.19
C ASN A 182 10.65 -16.89 4.91
N ASP A 183 11.36 -15.87 4.42
CA ASP A 183 11.29 -14.50 4.95
C ASP A 183 9.85 -13.94 4.98
N VAL A 184 8.98 -14.39 4.06
CA VAL A 184 7.62 -13.87 3.87
C VAL A 184 6.66 -15.04 3.61
N GLU A 185 5.47 -14.97 4.20
CA GLU A 185 4.39 -15.92 3.97
C GLU A 185 3.13 -15.20 3.45
N LYS A 186 2.62 -15.65 2.30
CA LYS A 186 1.37 -15.14 1.73
C LYS A 186 0.19 -15.77 2.48
N ILE A 187 -0.53 -14.94 3.23
CA ILE A 187 -1.70 -15.33 4.02
C ILE A 187 -2.97 -15.26 3.18
N LEU A 188 -3.09 -14.20 2.38
CA LEU A 188 -4.23 -13.96 1.51
C LEU A 188 -3.74 -13.46 0.16
N ASP A 189 -4.17 -14.13 -0.91
CA ASP A 189 -3.97 -13.65 -2.27
C ASP A 189 -5.01 -12.58 -2.64
N TRP A 190 -4.75 -11.87 -3.73
CA TRP A 190 -5.59 -10.78 -4.21
C TRP A 190 -7.08 -11.12 -4.21
N THR A 191 -7.83 -10.39 -3.40
CA THR A 191 -9.28 -10.57 -3.26
C THR A 191 -9.96 -9.25 -2.93
N PRO A 192 -11.22 -9.03 -3.35
CA PRO A 192 -12.01 -7.90 -2.86
C PRO A 192 -12.53 -8.11 -1.42
N LYS A 193 -12.38 -9.32 -0.85
CA LYS A 193 -13.00 -9.71 0.43
C LYS A 193 -11.97 -10.04 1.50
N LEU A 194 -11.65 -9.05 2.33
CA LEU A 194 -10.71 -9.21 3.46
C LEU A 194 -11.29 -9.99 4.65
N GLN A 195 -12.61 -10.16 4.71
CA GLN A 195 -13.33 -10.85 5.79
C GLN A 195 -12.87 -12.32 5.98
N THR A 196 -12.25 -12.89 4.95
CA THR A 196 -11.64 -14.24 4.96
C THR A 196 -10.45 -14.36 5.92
N LEU A 197 -9.84 -13.24 6.33
CA LEU A 197 -8.69 -13.20 7.26
C LEU A 197 -8.99 -13.67 8.68
N THR A 198 -10.27 -13.68 9.09
CA THR A 198 -10.68 -13.99 10.46
C THR A 198 -10.19 -15.35 10.95
N SER A 199 -10.13 -16.34 10.05
CA SER A 199 -9.70 -17.70 10.33
C SER A 199 -8.18 -17.92 10.25
N ILE A 200 -7.44 -17.04 9.58
CA ILE A 200 -6.02 -17.27 9.25
C ILE A 200 -5.09 -16.59 10.27
N PHE A 201 -5.50 -15.45 10.82
CA PHE A 201 -4.70 -14.73 11.83
C PHE A 201 -4.48 -15.51 13.14
N SER A 202 -5.41 -16.42 13.50
CA SER A 202 -5.28 -17.27 14.69
C SER A 202 -4.19 -18.33 14.57
N GLN A 203 -3.67 -18.56 13.36
CA GLN A 203 -2.64 -19.56 13.07
C GLN A 203 -1.26 -18.94 12.82
N LEU A 204 -1.13 -17.62 13.00
CA LEU A 204 0.13 -16.90 12.86
C LEU A 204 1.03 -17.23 14.03
N THR A 205 2.21 -17.73 13.69
CA THR A 205 3.29 -18.00 14.64
C THR A 205 4.23 -16.83 14.62
N THR A 206 4.51 -16.23 15.78
CA THR A 206 5.45 -15.13 15.87
C THR A 206 6.89 -15.62 15.79
N GLY A 207 7.74 -14.95 15.00
CA GLY A 207 9.16 -15.28 14.83
C GLY A 207 10.10 -14.29 15.53
N GLY A 208 11.39 -14.59 15.56
CA GLY A 208 12.40 -13.76 16.23
C GLY A 208 13.16 -12.76 15.34
N ILE A 209 12.89 -12.74 14.04
CA ILE A 209 13.58 -11.88 13.05
C ILE A 209 12.58 -10.99 12.31
N THR A 210 13.03 -9.87 11.76
CA THR A 210 12.19 -8.87 11.07
C THR A 210 12.76 -8.54 9.68
N PRO A 211 12.51 -9.39 8.65
CA PRO A 211 13.06 -9.20 7.32
C PRO A 211 12.23 -8.22 6.46
N THR A 212 12.22 -6.93 6.85
CA THR A 212 11.38 -5.89 6.22
C THR A 212 11.70 -5.65 4.75
N GLY A 213 12.98 -5.55 4.37
CA GLY A 213 13.39 -5.38 2.97
C GLY A 213 12.92 -6.55 2.08
N PRO A 214 13.22 -7.81 2.44
CA PRO A 214 12.67 -8.98 1.76
C PRO A 214 11.14 -9.01 1.68
N ALA A 215 10.44 -8.52 2.70
CA ALA A 215 8.98 -8.38 2.69
C ALA A 215 8.50 -7.41 1.62
N ILE A 216 9.10 -6.22 1.52
CA ILE A 216 8.78 -5.23 0.47
C ILE A 216 9.10 -5.80 -0.91
N ARG A 217 10.27 -6.43 -1.11
CA ARG A 217 10.62 -7.07 -2.39
C ARG A 217 9.60 -8.12 -2.82
N THR A 218 9.15 -8.96 -1.88
CA THR A 218 8.15 -10.00 -2.16
C THR A 218 6.78 -9.39 -2.45
N ALA A 219 6.43 -8.27 -1.80
CA ALA A 219 5.23 -7.51 -2.16
C ALA A 219 5.28 -7.02 -3.61
N LEU A 220 6.40 -6.46 -4.05
CA LEU A 220 6.58 -5.96 -5.43
C LEU A 220 6.36 -7.04 -6.49
N SER A 221 6.90 -8.24 -6.26
CA SER A 221 6.73 -9.36 -7.20
C SER A 221 5.25 -9.79 -7.33
N SER A 222 4.46 -9.65 -6.27
CA SER A 222 3.01 -9.93 -6.29
C SER A 222 2.23 -9.00 -7.23
N PHE A 223 2.57 -7.70 -7.27
CA PHE A 223 1.95 -6.76 -8.20
C PHE A 223 2.30 -7.05 -9.67
N SER A 224 3.53 -7.52 -9.92
CA SER A 224 4.01 -7.83 -11.28
C SER A 224 3.38 -9.10 -11.86
N SER A 225 3.14 -10.12 -11.03
CA SER A 225 2.59 -11.41 -11.47
C SER A 225 1.18 -11.28 -12.06
N LYS A 226 0.38 -10.32 -11.57
CA LYS A 226 -0.92 -9.95 -12.18
C LYS A 226 -0.79 -9.37 -13.59
N ARG A 227 0.31 -8.64 -13.89
CA ARG A 227 0.53 -8.00 -15.19
C ARG A 227 0.78 -9.05 -16.28
N SER A 228 1.56 -10.08 -15.95
CA SER A 228 1.87 -11.21 -16.85
C SER A 228 0.61 -12.01 -17.24
N LEU A 229 -0.23 -12.37 -16.27
CA LEU A 229 -1.47 -13.12 -16.54
C LEU A 229 -2.48 -12.31 -17.39
N ARG A 230 -2.60 -10.99 -17.16
CA ARG A 230 -3.49 -10.13 -17.95
C ARG A 230 -2.96 -9.91 -19.37
N SER A 231 -1.63 -9.84 -19.55
CA SER A 231 -0.99 -9.79 -20.88
C SER A 231 -1.27 -11.05 -21.68
N LEU A 232 -1.22 -12.23 -21.05
CA LEU A 232 -1.48 -13.51 -21.72
C LEU A 232 -2.96 -13.65 -22.11
N LEU A 233 -3.89 -13.24 -21.24
CA LEU A 233 -5.33 -13.30 -21.53
C LEU A 233 -5.79 -12.30 -22.61
N ASN A 234 -5.10 -11.16 -22.75
CA ASN A 234 -5.38 -10.18 -23.81
C ASN A 234 -4.70 -10.52 -25.15
N SER A 235 -3.89 -11.58 -25.22
CA SER A 235 -3.20 -11.99 -26.46
C SER A 235 -4.08 -12.79 -27.40
N ASP A 236 -5.23 -13.29 -26.94
CA ASP A 236 -6.09 -14.20 -27.72
C ASP A 236 -7.21 -13.49 -28.51
N ASP A 237 -7.37 -12.16 -28.40
CA ASP A 237 -8.48 -11.41 -29.04
C ASP A 237 -8.05 -10.48 -30.21
N GLU A 238 -6.78 -10.46 -30.63
CA GLU A 238 -6.33 -9.76 -31.85
C GLU A 238 -5.53 -10.68 -32.80
N SER A 239 -6.15 -11.76 -33.29
CA SER A 239 -5.54 -12.60 -34.34
C SER A 239 -6.49 -13.03 -35.46
N PHE A 240 -7.47 -12.20 -35.80
CA PHE A 240 -8.19 -12.34 -37.07
C PHE A 240 -8.47 -10.96 -37.66
N LEU A 241 -7.71 -10.65 -38.72
CA LEU A 241 -7.78 -9.57 -39.72
C LEU A 241 -6.29 -9.23 -39.96
N GLU A 242 -5.65 -9.52 -41.09
CA GLU A 242 -6.08 -9.42 -42.47
C GLU A 242 -4.83 -9.81 -43.28
N GLU A 243 -4.89 -10.82 -44.16
CA GLU A 243 -4.04 -10.85 -45.36
C GLU A 243 -4.51 -11.94 -46.34
N SER A 244 -5.15 -11.51 -47.42
CA SER A 244 -5.05 -12.14 -48.74
C SER A 244 -5.47 -11.11 -49.79
N MET A 245 -4.49 -10.33 -50.25
CA MET A 245 -4.38 -9.98 -51.67
C MET A 245 -3.37 -10.92 -52.31
#